data_AF-A0ABD6CWU8-F1
#
_entry.id   AF-A0ABD6CWU8-F1
#
_cell.length_a   1.000
_cell.length_b   1.000
_cell.length_c   1.000
_cell.angle_alpha   90.00
_cell.angle_beta   90.00
_cell.angle_gamma   90.00
#
_symmetry.space_group_name_H-M   'P 1'
#
loop_
_entity.id
_entity.type
_entity.pdbx_description
1 polymer ?
#
loop_
_entity_poly.entity_id
_entity_poly.type
_entity_poly.pdbx_seq_one_letter_code
_entity_poly.pdbx_strand_id
1 'polypeptide(L)'
;MSSPRSLFQTVVDKSAPRHAREDAIDALAAAGATTQLRVVAVTSGLDGRYRRTALNALGQCRAMNELETLVDDRSLAQPLRERAEELT
;
A
#
# COMPACT_ATOMS: atom_id res chain seq x y z
N MET A 1 -14.96 3.09 13.54
CA MET A 1 -13.98 2.69 12.50
C MET A 1 -12.61 2.61 13.12
N SER A 2 -11.80 1.62 12.72
CA SER A 2 -10.41 1.52 13.13
C SER A 2 -9.61 2.72 12.62
N SER A 3 -8.65 3.20 13.41
CA SER A 3 -7.78 4.30 12.97
C SER A 3 -6.86 3.85 11.82
N PRO A 4 -6.43 4.76 10.92
CA PRO A 4 -5.43 4.44 9.90
C PRO A 4 -4.15 3.83 10.48
N ARG A 5 -3.75 4.27 11.68
CA ARG A 5 -2.59 3.71 12.38
C ARG A 5 -2.80 2.25 12.79
N SER A 6 -3.94 1.92 13.38
CA SER A 6 -4.23 0.55 13.78
C SER A 6 -4.41 -0.38 12.57
N LEU A 7 -5.00 0.11 11.48
CA LEU A 7 -5.10 -0.64 10.22
C LEU A 7 -3.71 -0.95 9.66
N PHE A 8 -2.83 0.05 9.60
CA PHE A 8 -1.44 -0.15 9.20
C PHE A 8 -0.72 -1.19 10.07
N GLN A 9 -0.91 -1.13 11.40
CA GLN A 9 -0.36 -2.13 12.33
C GLN A 9 -0.83 -3.55 11.99
N THR A 10 -2.10 -3.74 11.66
CA THR A 10 -2.63 -5.04 11.22
C THR A 10 -1.95 -5.52 9.94
N VAL A 11 -1.72 -4.65 8.95
CA VAL A 11 -1.06 -5.01 7.69
C VAL A 11 0.37 -5.50 7.91
N VAL A 12 1.12 -4.86 8.81
CA VAL A 12 2.53 -5.20 9.06
C VAL A 12 2.72 -6.32 10.08
N ASP A 13 1.69 -6.64 10.86
CA ASP A 13 1.73 -7.70 11.85
C ASP A 13 1.83 -9.07 11.17
N LYS A 14 3.00 -9.73 11.30
CA LYS A 14 3.26 -11.05 10.73
C LYS A 14 2.44 -12.19 11.34
N SER A 15 1.81 -11.98 12.49
CA SER A 15 0.90 -12.94 13.12
C SER A 15 -0.55 -12.79 12.66
N ALA A 16 -0.92 -11.63 12.11
CA ALA A 16 -2.29 -11.39 11.66
C ALA A 16 -2.64 -12.33 10.48
N PRO A 17 -3.87 -12.88 10.44
CA PRO A 17 -4.28 -13.76 9.36
C PRO A 17 -4.34 -12.97 8.04
N ARG A 18 -4.10 -13.67 6.93
CA ARG A 18 -3.99 -13.04 5.61
C ARG A 18 -5.20 -12.18 5.23
N HIS A 19 -6.42 -12.68 5.43
CA HIS A 19 -7.64 -11.92 5.12
C HIS A 19 -7.70 -10.62 5.91
N ALA A 20 -7.38 -10.63 7.20
CA ALA A 20 -7.40 -9.42 8.02
C ALA A 20 -6.40 -8.35 7.56
N ARG A 21 -5.28 -8.77 6.95
CA ARG A 21 -4.31 -7.82 6.36
C ARG A 21 -4.81 -7.25 5.04
N GLU A 22 -5.42 -8.08 4.20
CA GLU A 22 -6.04 -7.62 2.95
C GLU A 22 -7.19 -6.64 3.27
N ASP A 23 -8.09 -7.00 4.18
CA ASP A 23 -9.19 -6.15 4.67
C ASP A 23 -8.68 -4.83 5.27
N ALA A 24 -7.53 -4.87 5.97
CA ALA A 24 -6.94 -3.66 6.54
C ALA A 24 -6.39 -2.72 5.46
N ILE A 25 -5.86 -3.24 4.35
CA ILE A 25 -5.45 -2.41 3.19
C ILE A 25 -6.68 -1.77 2.55
N ASP A 26 -7.76 -2.53 2.36
CA ASP A 26 -9.00 -2.00 1.78
C ASP A 26 -9.62 -0.93 2.70
N ALA A 27 -9.58 -1.13 4.01
CA ALA A 27 -10.01 -0.14 4.98
C ALA A 27 -9.14 1.13 4.99
N LEU A 28 -7.82 1.00 4.75
CA LEU A 28 -6.93 2.16 4.56
C LEU A 28 -7.31 2.94 3.29
N ALA A 29 -7.66 2.24 2.21
CA ALA A 29 -8.12 2.85 0.96
C ALA A 29 -9.44 3.61 1.17
N ALA A 30 -10.41 2.97 1.83
CA ALA A 30 -11.69 3.58 2.17
C ALA A 30 -11.55 4.81 3.08
N ALA A 31 -10.54 4.82 3.95
CA ALA A 31 -10.22 5.96 4.81
C ALA A 31 -9.40 7.07 4.11
N GLY A 32 -9.00 6.88 2.84
CA GLY A 32 -8.13 7.82 2.14
C GLY A 32 -6.72 7.93 2.75
N ALA A 33 -6.25 6.88 3.44
CA ALA A 33 -4.99 6.86 4.15
C ALA A 33 -3.80 6.58 3.20
N THR A 34 -3.63 7.44 2.20
CA THR A 34 -2.65 7.29 1.11
C THR A 34 -1.21 7.23 1.60
N THR A 35 -0.86 8.00 2.64
CA THR A 35 0.48 7.95 3.26
C THR A 35 0.80 6.55 3.79
N GLN A 36 -0.13 5.93 4.51
CA GLN A 36 0.03 4.59 5.07
C GLN A 36 0.10 3.55 3.95
N LEU A 37 -0.74 3.66 2.92
CA LEU A 37 -0.70 2.79 1.74
C LEU A 37 0.66 2.87 1.02
N ARG A 38 1.20 4.08 0.85
CA ARG A 38 2.55 4.27 0.30
C ARG A 38 3.60 3.55 1.15
N VAL A 39 3.53 3.69 2.48
CA VAL A 39 4.46 2.98 3.38
C VAL A 39 4.35 1.46 3.20
N VAL A 40 3.14 0.91 3.11
CA VAL A 40 2.93 -0.54 2.85
C VAL A 40 3.56 -0.95 1.52
N ALA A 41 3.39 -0.15 0.45
CA ALA A 41 3.96 -0.43 -0.86
C ALA A 41 5.51 -0.47 -0.85
N VAL A 42 6.15 0.40 -0.07
CA VAL A 42 7.63 0.47 -0.01
C VAL A 42 8.28 -0.43 1.03
N THR A 43 7.51 -0.94 2.01
CA THR A 43 8.08 -1.73 3.13
C THR A 43 8.72 -3.02 2.64
N SER A 44 10.06 -3.09 2.72
CA SER A 44 10.84 -4.30 2.46
C SER A 44 10.54 -5.37 3.52
N GLY A 45 10.30 -6.61 3.09
CA GLY A 45 9.99 -7.73 3.99
C GLY A 45 8.50 -7.97 4.24
N LEU A 46 7.62 -7.16 3.66
CA LEU A 46 6.23 -7.55 3.42
C LEU A 46 6.14 -8.42 2.17
N ASP A 47 5.19 -9.35 2.19
CA ASP A 47 4.84 -10.13 1.01
C ASP A 47 4.50 -9.19 -0.16
N GLY A 48 5.08 -9.46 -1.34
CA GLY A 48 4.87 -8.65 -2.53
C GLY A 48 3.40 -8.52 -2.92
N ARG A 49 2.53 -9.47 -2.52
CA ARG A 49 1.08 -9.35 -2.65
C ARG A 49 0.54 -8.11 -1.94
N TYR A 50 0.85 -7.92 -0.66
CA TYR A 50 0.34 -6.78 0.11
C TYR A 50 0.86 -5.45 -0.46
N ARG A 51 2.11 -5.44 -0.92
CA ARG A 51 2.72 -4.27 -1.58
C ARG A 51 1.98 -3.90 -2.87
N ARG A 52 1.64 -4.89 -3.70
CA ARG A 52 0.82 -4.69 -4.91
C ARG A 52 -0.62 -4.29 -4.60
N THR A 53 -1.25 -4.88 -3.59
CA THR A 53 -2.61 -4.49 -3.17
C THR A 53 -2.62 -3.03 -2.70
N ALA A 54 -1.62 -2.60 -1.93
CA ALA A 54 -1.51 -1.20 -1.51
C ALA A 54 -1.29 -0.22 -2.67
N LEU A 55 -0.49 -0.61 -3.68
CA LEU A 55 -0.35 0.17 -4.94
C LEU A 55 -1.69 0.32 -5.67
N ASN A 56 -2.43 -0.78 -5.85
CA ASN A 56 -3.75 -0.72 -6.49
C ASN A 56 -4.73 0.16 -5.68
N ALA A 57 -4.67 0.09 -4.35
CA ALA A 57 -5.46 0.95 -3.48
C ALA A 57 -5.09 2.44 -3.63
N LEU A 58 -3.81 2.78 -3.78
CA LEU A 58 -3.39 4.16 -4.10
C LEU A 58 -4.01 4.66 -5.42
N GLY A 59 -4.01 3.81 -6.45
CA GLY A 59 -4.69 4.11 -7.72
C GLY A 59 -6.19 4.34 -7.55
N GLN A 60 -6.88 3.52 -6.74
CA GLN A 60 -8.31 3.71 -6.44
C GLN A 60 -8.57 5.02 -5.69
N CYS A 61 -7.67 5.41 -4.78
CA CYS A 61 -7.73 6.69 -4.07
C CYS A 61 -7.35 7.90 -4.94
N ARG A 62 -6.93 7.70 -6.20
CA ARG A 62 -6.36 8.74 -7.09
C ARG A 62 -5.21 9.50 -6.44
N ALA A 63 -4.38 8.79 -5.68
CA ALA A 63 -3.25 9.32 -4.94
C ALA A 63 -2.05 9.59 -5.87
N MET A 64 -2.20 10.50 -6.83
CA MET A 64 -1.24 10.68 -7.92
C MET A 64 0.13 11.13 -7.43
N ASN A 65 0.19 12.05 -6.47
CA ASN A 65 1.46 12.50 -5.88
C ASN A 65 2.24 11.32 -5.26
N GLU A 66 1.53 10.43 -4.55
CA GLU A 66 2.11 9.24 -3.94
C GLU A 66 2.56 8.23 -4.99
N LEU A 67 1.80 8.05 -6.07
CA LEU A 67 2.16 7.16 -7.18
C LEU A 67 3.36 7.67 -7.97
N GLU A 68 3.40 8.95 -8.34
CA GLU A 68 4.57 9.60 -8.98
C GLU A 68 5.83 9.42 -8.12
N THR A 69 5.70 9.64 -6.82
CA THR A 69 6.80 9.41 -5.87
C THR A 69 7.30 7.96 -5.91
N LEU A 70 6.42 6.99 -6.11
CA LEU A 70 6.78 5.57 -6.18
C LEU A 70 7.42 5.22 -7.52
N VAL A 71 7.03 5.85 -8.62
CA VAL A 71 7.66 5.68 -9.95
C VAL A 71 9.14 6.08 -9.88
N ASP A 72 9.43 7.21 -9.21
CA ASP A 72 10.79 7.73 -9.10
C ASP A 72 11.65 7.03 -8.04
N ASP A 73 11.06 6.23 -7.16
CA ASP A 73 11.75 5.60 -6.03
C ASP A 73 12.59 4.38 -6.46
N ARG A 74 13.86 4.62 -6.80
CA ARG A 74 14.83 3.59 -7.20
C ARG A 74 15.12 2.50 -6.16
N SER A 75 14.71 2.68 -4.90
CA SER A 75 14.81 1.63 -3.89
C SER A 75 13.78 0.51 -4.09
N LEU A 76 12.74 0.78 -4.89
CA LEU A 76 11.70 -0.18 -5.21
C LEU A 76 12.11 -1.10 -6.36
N ALA A 77 11.66 -2.34 -6.24
CA ALA A 77 11.78 -3.31 -7.32
C ALA A 77 11.08 -2.76 -8.57
N GLN A 78 11.72 -2.93 -9.73
CA GLN A 78 11.22 -2.45 -11.02
C GLN A 78 9.73 -2.78 -11.27
N PRO A 79 9.21 -4.00 -10.98
CA PRO A 79 7.80 -4.30 -11.21
C PRO A 79 6.82 -3.46 -10.38
N LEU A 80 7.25 -2.93 -9.22
CA LEU A 80 6.41 -2.04 -8.40
C LEU A 80 6.37 -0.62 -8.97
N ARG A 81 7.48 -0.17 -9.57
CA ARG A 81 7.57 1.14 -10.21
C ARG A 81 6.77 1.19 -11.50
N GLU A 82 6.93 0.18 -12.35
CA GLU A 82 6.14 0.03 -13.58
C GLU A 82 4.64 -0.01 -13.26
N ARG A 83 4.25 -0.74 -12.21
CA ARG A 83 2.86 -0.77 -11.78
C ARG A 83 2.35 0.57 -11.24
N ALA A 84 3.20 1.33 -10.55
CA ALA A 84 2.84 2.68 -10.11
C ALA A 84 2.63 3.60 -11.31
N GLU A 85 3.49 3.50 -12.33
CA GLU A 85 3.43 4.28 -13.57
C GLU A 85 2.14 4.01 -14.34
N GLU A 86 1.70 2.75 -14.44
CA GLU A 86 0.41 2.36 -15.04
C GLU A 86 -0.83 2.92 -14.31
N LEU A 87 -0.68 3.34 -13.05
CA LEU A 87 -1.78 3.80 -12.19
C LEU A 87 -1.84 5.33 -12.04
N THR A 88 -0.80 6.04 -12.49
CA THR A 88 -0.73 7.50 -12.63
C THR A 88 -1.47 7.98 -13.89
#